data_AF-A0A1G2TGY9-F1
#
_entry.id   AF-A0A1G2TGY9-F1
#
_cell.length_a   1.000
_cell.length_b   1.000
_cell.length_c   1.000
_cell.angle_alpha   90.00
_cell.angle_beta   90.00
_cell.angle_gamma   90.00
#
_symmetry.space_group_name_H-M   'P 1'
#
loop_
_entity.id
_entity.type
_entity.pdbx_description
1 polymer ?
#
loop_
_entity_poly.entity_id
_entity_poly.type
_entity_poly.pdbx_seq_one_letter_code
_entity_poly.pdbx_strand_id
1 'polypeptide(L)'
;MKKVILAALAFTPAFAFAQSLGNLQTLVQSIGTLVDLALPIVVGLALLAFFWGLVKFIFAQGNEESKADAKKIMLWGLIALFVMVSVWGLVNFIGSAFGIGQGDTVVVPTVPGL
;
A
#
# COMPACT_ATOMS: atom_id res chain seq x y z
N MET A 1 -30.37 -26.82 29.36
CA MET A 1 -29.25 -27.03 28.41
C MET A 1 -29.72 -27.11 26.96
N LYS A 2 -30.56 -28.09 26.57
CA LYS A 2 -31.10 -28.22 25.19
C LYS A 2 -31.81 -26.98 24.60
N LYS A 3 -32.52 -26.20 25.42
CA LYS A 3 -33.22 -24.97 24.99
C LYS A 3 -32.28 -23.77 24.72
N VAL A 4 -31.10 -23.76 25.36
CA VAL A 4 -30.10 -22.69 25.19
C VAL A 4 -29.30 -22.91 23.89
N ILE A 5 -29.01 -24.17 23.58
CA ILE A 5 -28.37 -24.56 22.31
C ILE A 5 -29.29 -24.26 21.13
N LEU A 6 -30.59 -24.54 21.23
CA LEU A 6 -31.57 -24.21 20.20
C LEU A 6 -31.72 -22.70 19.98
N ALA A 7 -31.67 -21.90 21.06
CA ALA A 7 -31.71 -20.44 20.97
C ALA A 7 -30.43 -19.87 20.32
N ALA A 8 -29.26 -20.42 20.64
CA ALA A 8 -28.00 -20.03 20.00
C ALA A 8 -27.96 -20.41 18.50
N LEU A 9 -28.47 -21.59 18.15
CA LEU A 9 -28.55 -22.05 16.76
C LEU A 9 -29.52 -21.19 15.93
N ALA A 10 -30.63 -20.74 16.53
CA ALA A 10 -31.59 -19.85 15.88
C ALA A 10 -31.02 -18.44 15.61
N PHE A 11 -29.99 -18.01 16.35
CA PHE A 11 -29.29 -16.74 16.14
C PHE A 11 -28.11 -16.84 15.17
N THR A 12 -27.67 -18.04 14.77
CA THR A 12 -26.58 -18.21 13.78
C THR A 12 -26.84 -17.55 12.42
N PRO A 13 -28.07 -17.53 11.84
CA PRO A 13 -28.30 -16.87 10.57
C PRO A 13 -28.15 -15.35 10.67
N ALA A 14 -28.45 -14.74 11.83
CA ALA A 14 -28.33 -13.30 12.02
C ALA A 14 -26.87 -12.81 11.88
N PHE A 15 -25.89 -13.63 12.28
CA PHE A 15 -24.47 -13.34 12.07
C PHE A 15 -24.03 -13.54 10.61
N ALA A 16 -24.60 -14.52 9.90
CA ALA A 16 -24.37 -14.70 8.47
C ALA A 16 -24.96 -13.54 7.63
N PHE A 17 -26.09 -12.97 8.03
CA PHE A 17 -26.67 -11.79 7.36
C PHE A 17 -25.97 -10.47 7.74
N ALA A 18 -25.32 -10.38 8.91
CA ALA A 18 -24.44 -9.26 9.25
C ALA A 18 -23.14 -9.23 8.44
N GLN A 19 -22.80 -10.33 7.75
CA GLN A 19 -21.60 -10.47 6.92
C GLN A 19 -21.69 -9.76 5.55
N SER A 20 -22.84 -9.20 5.17
CA SER A 20 -22.97 -8.57 3.85
C SER A 20 -22.35 -7.16 3.81
N LEU A 21 -21.03 -7.09 3.96
CA LEU A 21 -20.18 -5.94 3.66
C LEU A 21 -19.72 -5.91 2.19
N GLY A 22 -20.35 -6.69 1.29
CA GLY A 22 -19.91 -6.85 -0.11
C GLY A 22 -19.65 -5.52 -0.82
N ASN A 23 -20.53 -4.53 -0.66
CA ASN A 23 -20.34 -3.20 -1.24
C ASN A 23 -19.13 -2.44 -0.65
N LEU A 24 -18.88 -2.59 0.66
CA LEU A 24 -17.71 -1.99 1.31
C LEU A 24 -16.42 -2.70 0.90
N GLN A 25 -16.46 -4.03 0.78
CA GLN A 25 -15.32 -4.82 0.32
C GLN A 25 -14.95 -4.46 -1.12
N THR A 26 -15.93 -4.30 -2.01
CA THR A 26 -15.71 -3.82 -3.39
C THR A 26 -15.14 -2.40 -3.41
N LEU A 27 -15.62 -1.50 -2.55
CA LEU A 27 -15.07 -0.15 -2.42
C LEU A 27 -13.60 -0.17 -1.96
N VAL A 28 -13.27 -0.94 -0.93
CA VAL A 28 -11.90 -1.04 -0.41
C VAL A 28 -10.97 -1.66 -1.46
N GLN A 29 -11.39 -2.70 -2.16
CA GLN A 29 -10.62 -3.31 -3.25
C GLN A 29 -10.41 -2.34 -4.43
N SER A 30 -11.44 -1.57 -4.77
CA SER A 30 -11.35 -0.56 -5.84
C SER A 30 -10.33 0.53 -5.46
N ILE A 31 -10.38 1.04 -4.23
CA ILE A 31 -9.41 2.02 -3.73
C ILE A 31 -8.00 1.41 -3.71
N GLY A 32 -7.85 0.18 -3.23
CA GLY A 32 -6.56 -0.52 -3.23
C GLY A 32 -5.96 -0.61 -4.64
N THR A 33 -6.77 -0.98 -5.63
CA THR A 33 -6.34 -1.07 -7.04
C THR A 33 -5.89 0.30 -7.58
N LEU A 34 -6.59 1.38 -7.25
CA LEU A 34 -6.19 2.73 -7.65
C LEU A 34 -4.88 3.16 -6.99
N VAL A 35 -4.67 2.81 -5.72
CA VAL A 35 -3.44 3.11 -4.99
C VAL A 35 -2.26 2.32 -5.55
N ASP A 36 -2.45 1.03 -5.83
CA ASP A 36 -1.42 0.17 -6.43
C ASP A 36 -1.01 0.66 -7.82
N LEU A 37 -1.95 1.20 -8.59
CA LEU A 37 -1.66 1.82 -9.89
C LEU A 37 -0.95 3.18 -9.76
N ALA A 38 -1.31 3.98 -8.75
CA ALA A 38 -0.73 5.30 -8.54
C ALA A 38 0.68 5.23 -7.93
N LEU A 39 0.96 4.27 -7.06
CA LEU A 39 2.25 4.09 -6.38
C LEU A 39 3.48 4.18 -7.31
N PRO A 40 3.59 3.37 -8.39
CA PRO A 40 4.75 3.44 -9.28
C PRO A 40 4.90 4.80 -9.97
N ILE A 41 3.79 5.49 -10.26
CA ILE A 41 3.80 6.84 -10.85
C ILE A 41 4.38 7.84 -9.85
N VAL A 42 3.94 7.78 -8.59
CA VAL A 42 4.43 8.68 -7.52
C VAL A 42 5.91 8.45 -7.24
N VAL A 43 6.37 7.19 -7.24
CA VAL A 43 7.80 6.87 -7.10
C VAL A 43 8.61 7.45 -8.26
N GLY A 44 8.11 7.33 -9.50
CA GLY A 44 8.73 7.94 -10.68
C GLY A 44 8.83 9.47 -10.59
N LEU A 45 7.77 10.13 -10.12
CA LEU A 45 7.78 11.59 -9.90
C LEU A 45 8.73 11.99 -8.78
N ALA A 46 8.81 11.23 -7.69
CA ALA A 46 9.76 11.48 -6.60
C ALA A 46 11.22 11.37 -7.07
N LEU A 47 11.53 10.36 -7.90
CA LEU A 47 12.83 10.22 -8.55
C LEU A 47 13.16 11.42 -9.45
N LEU A 48 12.21 11.86 -10.27
CA LEU A 48 12.39 13.03 -11.13
C LEU A 48 12.64 14.30 -10.31
N ALA A 49 11.88 14.52 -9.23
CA ALA A 49 12.07 15.67 -8.34
C ALA A 49 13.45 15.63 -7.64
N PHE A 50 13.90 14.45 -7.22
CA PHE A 50 15.24 14.25 -6.67
C PHE A 50 16.34 14.63 -7.68
N PHE A 51 16.25 14.12 -8.92
CA PHE A 51 17.20 14.48 -9.99
C PHE A 51 17.14 15.96 -10.33
N TRP A 52 15.96 16.57 -10.35
CA TRP A 52 15.81 18.01 -10.57
C TRP A 52 16.53 18.83 -9.49
N GLY A 53 16.39 18.43 -8.22
CA GLY A 53 17.13 19.02 -7.11
C GLY A 53 18.65 18.87 -7.26
N LEU A 54 19.12 17.69 -7.69
CA LEU A 54 20.54 17.41 -7.94
C LEU A 54 21.11 18.27 -9.06
N VAL A 55 20.41 18.36 -10.19
CA VAL A 55 20.78 19.21 -11.33
C VAL A 55 20.89 20.66 -10.87
N LYS A 56 19.86 21.19 -10.18
CA LYS A 56 19.87 22.56 -9.64
C LYS A 56 21.04 22.80 -8.67
N PHE A 57 21.39 21.79 -7.88
CA PHE A 57 22.51 21.87 -6.93
C PHE A 57 23.86 21.98 -7.65
N ILE A 58 24.06 21.20 -8.71
CA ILE A 58 25.29 21.23 -9.53
C ILE A 58 25.43 22.57 -10.27
N PHE A 59 24.33 23.09 -10.82
CA PHE A 59 24.34 24.35 -11.57
C PHE A 59 24.37 25.62 -10.69
N ALA A 60 24.09 25.53 -9.40
CA ALA A 60 24.10 26.66 -8.46
C ALA A 60 25.53 27.16 -8.09
N GLN A 61 26.50 27.08 -9.00
CA GLN A 61 27.87 27.53 -8.75
C GLN A 61 27.89 29.05 -8.49
N GLY A 62 28.49 29.46 -7.37
CA GLY A 62 28.71 30.87 -7.03
C GLY A 62 27.63 31.56 -6.18
N ASN A 63 26.46 30.95 -5.95
CA ASN A 63 25.42 31.51 -5.08
C ASN A 63 25.06 30.53 -3.94
N GLU A 64 25.47 30.86 -2.71
CA GLU A 64 25.22 30.02 -1.52
C GLU A 64 23.73 29.82 -1.23
N GLU A 65 22.89 30.82 -1.52
CA GLU A 65 21.44 30.75 -1.30
C GLU A 65 20.79 29.74 -2.26
N SER A 66 21.19 29.78 -3.53
CA SER A 66 20.72 28.82 -4.55
C SER A 66 21.17 27.38 -4.24
N LYS A 67 22.35 27.20 -3.65
CA LYS A 67 22.81 25.89 -3.16
C LYS A 67 22.00 25.39 -1.98
N ALA A 68 21.68 26.27 -1.03
CA ALA A 68 20.89 25.91 0.14
C ALA A 68 19.50 25.42 -0.25
N ASP A 69 18.83 26.10 -1.18
CA ASP A 69 17.51 25.71 -1.65
C ASP A 69 17.52 24.45 -2.51
N ALA A 70 18.54 24.27 -3.37
CA ALA A 70 18.69 23.03 -4.12
C ALA A 70 18.93 21.82 -3.20
N LYS A 71 19.73 21.98 -2.15
CA LYS A 71 19.92 20.94 -1.12
C LYS A 71 18.61 20.57 -0.42
N LYS A 72 17.77 21.55 -0.08
CA LYS A 72 16.46 21.27 0.53
C LYS A 72 15.60 20.41 -0.39
N ILE A 73 15.48 20.77 -1.67
CA ILE A 73 14.67 20.00 -2.64
C ILE A 73 15.19 18.57 -2.78
N MET A 74 16.52 18.41 -2.91
CA MET A 74 17.17 17.10 -2.97
C MET A 74 16.90 16.26 -1.70
N LEU A 75 17.01 16.88 -0.52
CA LEU A 75 16.78 16.20 0.75
C LEU A 75 15.32 15.75 0.90
N TRP A 76 14.36 16.61 0.55
CA TRP A 76 12.94 16.25 0.56
C TRP A 76 12.61 15.13 -0.44
N GLY A 77 13.18 15.17 -1.64
CA GLY A 77 13.04 14.09 -2.62
C GLY A 77 13.63 12.77 -2.12
N LEU A 78 14.81 12.82 -1.48
CA LEU A 78 15.46 11.65 -0.90
C LEU A 78 14.66 11.06 0.26
N ILE A 79 14.13 11.90 1.17
CA ILE A 79 13.30 11.46 2.29
C ILE A 79 12.01 10.80 1.77
N ALA A 80 11.33 11.42 0.79
CA ALA A 80 10.13 10.86 0.21
C ALA A 80 10.39 9.47 -0.41
N LEU A 81 11.48 9.34 -1.17
CA LEU A 81 11.88 8.08 -1.76
C LEU A 81 12.26 7.03 -0.71
N PHE A 82 13.03 7.43 0.31
CA PHE A 82 13.42 6.57 1.41
C PHE A 82 12.21 6.02 2.16
N VAL A 83 11.23 6.86 2.50
CA VAL A 83 10.01 6.42 3.18
C VAL A 83 9.22 5.44 2.33
N MET A 84 9.02 5.74 1.04
CA MET A 84 8.27 4.85 0.14
C MET A 84 8.93 3.47 0.01
N VAL A 85 10.24 3.42 -0.21
CA VAL A 85 10.99 2.15 -0.31
C VAL A 85 11.06 1.42 1.03
N SER A 86 11.24 2.15 2.14
CA SER A 86 11.34 1.55 3.47
C SER A 86 10.04 0.91 3.93
N VAL A 87 8.89 1.54 3.67
CA VAL A 87 7.58 0.97 4.02
C VAL A 87 7.36 -0.32 3.24
N TRP A 88 7.60 -0.33 1.93
CA TRP A 88 7.42 -1.54 1.12
C TRP A 88 8.42 -2.64 1.50
N GLY A 89 9.68 -2.29 1.72
CA GLY A 89 10.71 -3.23 2.19
C GLY A 89 10.39 -3.84 3.55
N LEU A 90 9.88 -3.03 4.49
CA LEU A 90 9.46 -3.50 5.80
C LEU A 90 8.23 -4.41 5.73
N VAL A 91 7.23 -4.03 4.92
CA VAL A 91 6.04 -4.86 4.67
C VAL A 91 6.46 -6.22 4.13
N ASN A 92 7.33 -6.26 3.10
CA ASN A 92 7.87 -7.53 2.56
C ASN A 92 8.65 -8.34 3.58
N PHE A 93 9.51 -7.69 4.36
CA PHE A 93 10.27 -8.34 5.41
C PHE A 93 9.35 -9.04 6.42
N ILE A 94 8.34 -8.32 6.92
CA ILE A 94 7.34 -8.86 7.84
C ILE A 94 6.55 -9.99 7.17
N GLY A 95 6.09 -9.81 5.92
CA GLY A 95 5.37 -10.83 5.17
C GLY A 95 6.17 -12.13 5.07
N SER A 96 7.44 -12.02 4.68
CA SER A 96 8.35 -13.17 4.59
C SER A 96 8.61 -13.84 5.94
N ALA A 97 8.75 -13.04 7.01
CA ALA A 97 9.00 -13.54 8.36
C ALA A 97 7.81 -14.33 8.94
N PHE A 98 6.59 -13.95 8.58
CA PHE A 98 5.36 -14.62 9.00
C PHE A 98 4.82 -15.64 7.98
N GLY A 99 5.54 -15.88 6.87
CA GLY A 99 5.12 -16.81 5.82
C GLY A 99 3.88 -16.36 5.05
N ILE A 100 3.61 -15.06 5.00
CA ILE A 100 2.51 -14.45 4.26
C ILE A 100 3.02 -14.10 2.86
N GLY A 101 2.54 -14.82 1.84
CA GLY A 101 2.78 -14.48 0.43
C GLY A 101 2.18 -13.11 0.10
N GLN A 102 3.02 -12.15 -0.26
CA GLN A 102 2.58 -10.82 -0.67
C GLN A 102 2.39 -10.78 -2.18
N GLY A 103 1.15 -10.61 -2.62
CA GLY A 103 0.80 -10.48 -4.03
C GLY A 103 0.46 -11.79 -4.74
N ASP A 104 0.41 -12.92 -4.03
CA ASP A 104 -0.10 -14.15 -4.61
C ASP A 104 -1.61 -14.02 -4.83
N THR A 105 -2.05 -14.14 -6.08
CA THR A 105 -3.44 -14.43 -6.38
C THR A 105 -3.74 -15.76 -5.70
N VAL A 106 -4.58 -15.73 -4.66
CA VAL A 106 -5.10 -16.94 -4.04
C VAL A 106 -5.86 -17.68 -5.14
N VAL A 107 -5.20 -18.63 -5.79
CA VAL A 107 -5.84 -19.56 -6.73
C VAL A 107 -6.72 -20.45 -5.87
N VAL A 108 -7.95 -19.99 -5.66
CA VAL A 108 -8.96 -20.80 -5.02
C VAL A 108 -9.18 -22.03 -5.92
N PRO A 109 -9.13 -23.25 -5.36
CA PRO A 109 -9.41 -24.45 -6.14
C PRO A 109 -10.81 -24.35 -6.75
N THR A 110 -10.89 -24.29 -8.08
CA THR A 110 -12.15 -24.43 -8.80
C THR A 110 -12.44 -25.90 -9.00
N VAL A 111 -13.70 -26.29 -8.81
CA VAL A 111 -14.15 -27.65 -9.15
C VAL A 111 -14.19 -27.76 -10.67
N PRO A 112 -13.43 -28.68 -11.30
CA PRO A 112 -13.49 -28.85 -12.75
C PRO A 112 -14.89 -29.32 -13.17
N GLY A 113 -15.56 -28.55 -14.04
CA GLY A 113 -16.80 -28.96 -14.68
C GLY A 113 -18.11 -28.46 -14.07
N LEU A 114 -18.08 -27.40 -13.25
CA LEU A 114 -19.27 -26.62 -12.86
C LEU A 114 -19.09 -25.15 -13.27
#